data_AF-A0A955DG95-F1
#
_entry.id   AF-A0A955DG95-F1
#
_cell.length_a   1.000
_cell.length_b   1.000
_cell.length_c   1.000
_cell.angle_alpha   90.00
_cell.angle_beta   90.00
_cell.angle_gamma   90.00
#
_symmetry.space_group_name_H-M   'P 1'
#
loop_
_entity.id
_entity.type
_entity.pdbx_description
1 polymer ?
#
loop_
_entity_poly.entity_id
_entity_poly.type
_entity_poly.pdbx_seq_one_letter_code
_entity_poly.pdbx_strand_id
1 'polypeptide(L)'
;MNHGHLGDAFDHWKGYFISRLGGTVRDLRAVPMFTDENCVRVWNGRAVAAYAGLLGISAADVLQSKVRFRNGDRAEYFDGVATVHGDLFVDPDTGISVRGDHKHVRPGDLATLLRPDRERVLIVYQHAHRVRQ
;
A
#
# COMPACT_ATOMS: atom_id res chain seq x y z
N MET A 1 1.45 -3.46 -6.43
CA MET A 1 0.52 -4.56 -6.56
C MET A 1 0.11 -4.69 -8.01
N ASN A 2 0.58 -5.78 -8.60
CA ASN A 2 0.07 -6.32 -9.84
C ASN A 2 -1.11 -7.24 -9.51
N HIS A 3 -2.26 -7.03 -10.14
CA HIS A 3 -3.48 -7.80 -9.91
C HIS A 3 -3.30 -9.31 -10.18
N GLY A 4 -2.37 -9.70 -11.05
CA GLY A 4 -2.01 -11.10 -11.28
C GLY A 4 -1.44 -11.82 -10.05
N HIS A 5 -1.08 -11.09 -9.00
CA HIS A 5 -0.62 -11.63 -7.72
C HIS A 5 -1.66 -11.55 -6.60
N LEU A 6 -2.87 -11.03 -6.88
CA LEU A 6 -3.91 -10.91 -5.88
C LEU A 6 -4.30 -12.30 -5.34
N GLY A 7 -4.25 -12.46 -4.01
CA GLY A 7 -4.56 -13.72 -3.34
C GLY A 7 -3.40 -14.70 -3.30
N ASP A 8 -2.17 -14.24 -3.55
CA ASP A 8 -0.99 -15.05 -3.29
C ASP A 8 -0.72 -15.22 -1.78
N ALA A 9 0.29 -16.02 -1.45
CA ALA A 9 0.67 -16.27 -0.06
C ALA A 9 1.10 -14.98 0.68
N PHE A 10 1.62 -13.97 -0.02
CA PHE A 10 2.03 -12.72 0.61
C PHE A 10 0.82 -11.93 1.09
N ASP A 11 -0.28 -11.90 0.34
CA ASP A 11 -1.51 -11.22 0.77
C ASP A 11 -2.10 -11.86 2.03
N HIS A 12 -2.07 -13.19 2.12
CA HIS A 12 -2.47 -13.90 3.34
C HIS A 12 -1.57 -13.57 4.53
N TRP A 13 -0.25 -13.47 4.33
CA TRP A 13 0.67 -13.10 5.40
C TRP A 13 0.50 -11.66 5.87
N LYS A 14 0.22 -10.72 4.96
CA LYS A 14 -0.10 -9.33 5.29
C LYS A 14 -1.34 -9.27 6.18
N GLY A 15 -2.42 -9.95 5.79
CA GLY A 15 -3.64 -10.03 6.59
C GLY A 15 -3.43 -10.65 7.96
N TYR A 16 -2.69 -11.77 8.02
CA TYR A 16 -2.32 -12.37 9.30
C TYR A 16 -1.53 -11.39 10.18
N PHE A 17 -0.52 -10.72 9.64
CA PHE A 17 0.25 -9.72 10.38
C PHE A 17 -0.64 -8.58 10.91
N ILE A 18 -1.51 -8.00 10.08
CA ILE A 18 -2.45 -6.96 10.48
C ILE A 18 -3.35 -7.46 11.61
N SER A 19 -3.86 -8.68 11.52
CA SER A 19 -4.72 -9.27 12.58
C SER A 19 -4.00 -9.39 13.93
N ARG A 20 -2.67 -9.59 13.91
CA ARG A 20 -1.84 -9.68 15.13
C ARG A 20 -1.58 -8.32 15.78
N LEU A 21 -1.79 -7.22 15.05
CA LEU A 21 -1.71 -5.86 15.58
C LEU A 21 -3.03 -5.40 16.24
N GLY A 22 -4.03 -6.28 16.36
CA GLY A 22 -5.37 -5.97 16.87
C GLY A 22 -5.35 -5.08 18.13
N GLY A 23 -5.96 -3.90 18.03
CA GLY A 23 -6.05 -2.90 19.10
C GLY A 23 -4.83 -1.98 19.27
N THR A 24 -3.71 -2.27 18.61
CA THR A 24 -2.52 -1.39 18.58
C THR A 24 -2.65 -0.33 17.50
N VAL A 25 -3.20 -0.70 16.34
CA VAL A 25 -3.48 0.24 15.24
C VAL A 25 -4.91 0.75 15.31
N ARG A 26 -5.09 2.05 15.01
CA ARG A 26 -6.36 2.77 15.03
C ARG A 26 -6.72 3.23 13.62
N ASP A 27 -7.97 3.00 13.23
CA ASP A 27 -8.52 3.44 11.94
C ASP A 27 -7.61 3.09 10.74
N LEU A 28 -7.08 1.86 10.72
CA LEU A 28 -6.08 1.44 9.75
C LEU A 28 -6.62 1.53 8.31
N ARG A 29 -5.89 2.25 7.44
CA ARG A 29 -6.17 2.32 6.01
C ARG A 29 -5.07 1.68 5.20
N ALA A 30 -5.43 0.87 4.22
CA ALA A 30 -4.47 0.25 3.31
C ALA A 30 -4.21 1.15 2.10
N VAL A 31 -2.93 1.30 1.74
CA VAL A 31 -2.45 2.04 0.57
C VAL A 31 -1.73 1.03 -0.35
N PRO A 32 -2.48 0.19 -1.08
CA PRO A 32 -1.88 -0.65 -2.11
C PRO A 32 -1.28 0.20 -3.21
N MET A 33 -0.13 -0.21 -3.74
CA MET A 33 0.54 0.54 -4.80
C MET A 33 0.28 -0.05 -6.18
N PHE A 34 -0.74 0.40 -6.89
CA PHE A 34 -1.08 -0.20 -8.18
C PHE A 34 -0.04 0.10 -9.26
N THR A 35 0.55 -0.96 -9.81
CA THR A 35 1.56 -0.89 -10.87
C THR A 35 1.08 -1.46 -12.20
N ASP A 36 -0.15 -1.98 -12.25
CA ASP A 36 -0.79 -2.47 -13.46
C ASP A 36 -1.07 -1.36 -14.48
N GLU A 37 -1.04 -1.73 -15.76
CA GLU A 37 -1.61 -0.90 -16.82
C GLU A 37 -3.13 -0.82 -16.68
N ASN A 38 -3.69 0.37 -16.89
CA ASN A 38 -5.11 0.63 -16.66
C ASN A 38 -5.58 0.23 -15.25
N CYS A 39 -4.78 0.56 -14.23
CA CYS A 39 -5.02 0.21 -12.83
C CYS A 39 -6.48 0.48 -12.39
N VAL A 40 -7.10 1.59 -12.80
CA VAL A 40 -8.50 1.92 -12.49
C VAL A 40 -9.50 0.85 -12.96
N ARG A 41 -9.27 0.24 -14.14
CA ARG A 41 -10.15 -0.80 -14.69
C ARG A 41 -9.91 -2.16 -14.05
N VAL A 42 -8.63 -2.48 -13.82
CA VAL A 42 -8.20 -3.76 -13.26
C VAL A 42 -8.55 -3.85 -11.77
N TRP A 43 -8.23 -2.80 -11.02
CA TRP A 43 -8.57 -2.62 -9.61
C TRP A 43 -9.97 -2.03 -9.45
N ASN A 44 -10.97 -2.69 -10.02
CA ASN A 44 -12.36 -2.34 -9.80
C ASN A 44 -12.82 -2.75 -8.38
N GLY A 45 -14.05 -2.39 -8.01
CA GLY A 45 -14.58 -2.66 -6.66
C GLY A 45 -14.54 -4.13 -6.22
N ARG A 46 -14.60 -5.09 -7.15
CA ARG A 46 -14.48 -6.52 -6.83
C ARG A 46 -13.06 -6.90 -6.43
N ALA A 47 -12.05 -6.41 -7.18
CA ALA A 47 -10.65 -6.65 -6.86
C ALA A 47 -10.27 -5.99 -5.53
N VAL A 48 -10.74 -4.76 -5.30
CA VAL A 48 -10.54 -4.05 -4.03
C VAL A 48 -11.19 -4.79 -2.86
N ALA A 49 -12.42 -5.28 -3.03
CA ALA A 49 -13.09 -6.05 -1.97
C ALA A 49 -12.37 -7.36 -1.67
N ALA A 50 -11.86 -8.06 -2.68
CA ALA A 50 -11.05 -9.26 -2.49
C ALA A 50 -9.76 -8.97 -1.72
N TYR A 51 -9.03 -7.92 -2.10
CA TYR A 51 -7.83 -7.47 -1.39
C TYR A 51 -8.12 -7.07 0.06
N ALA A 52 -9.17 -6.28 0.29
CA ALA A 52 -9.59 -5.89 1.64
C ALA A 52 -9.93 -7.10 2.51
N GLY A 53 -10.62 -8.09 1.94
CA GLY A 53 -10.93 -9.35 2.61
C GLY A 53 -9.69 -10.14 3.01
N LEU A 54 -8.66 -10.18 2.14
CA LEU A 54 -7.38 -10.82 2.44
C LEU A 54 -6.64 -10.12 3.58
N LEU A 55 -6.74 -8.80 3.68
CA LEU A 55 -6.16 -8.02 4.77
C LEU A 55 -7.00 -8.04 6.06
N GLY A 56 -8.26 -8.48 6.00
CA GLY A 56 -9.18 -8.43 7.13
C GLY A 56 -9.69 -7.03 7.48
N ILE A 57 -9.79 -6.13 6.49
CA ILE A 57 -10.28 -4.75 6.65
C ILE A 57 -11.51 -4.46 5.76
N SER A 58 -12.17 -3.31 5.94
CA SER A 58 -13.26 -2.92 5.04
C SER A 58 -12.73 -2.49 3.67
N ALA A 59 -13.48 -2.76 2.60
CA ALA A 59 -13.16 -2.25 1.27
C ALA A 59 -13.10 -0.71 1.22
N ALA A 60 -13.88 -0.03 2.07
CA ALA A 60 -13.83 1.43 2.22
C ALA A 60 -12.53 1.93 2.88
N ASP A 61 -11.78 1.04 3.53
CA ASP A 61 -10.50 1.35 4.17
C ASP A 61 -9.31 1.17 3.21
N VAL A 62 -9.55 0.72 1.98
CA VAL A 62 -8.55 0.66 0.92
C VAL A 62 -8.52 1.99 0.16
N LEU A 63 -7.42 2.72 0.29
CA LEU A 63 -7.20 3.99 -0.39
C LEU A 63 -6.78 3.74 -1.83
N GLN A 64 -7.76 3.76 -2.73
CA GLN A 64 -7.53 3.55 -4.14
C GLN A 64 -6.99 4.82 -4.81
N SER A 65 -5.75 4.78 -5.30
CA SER A 65 -5.24 5.83 -6.17
C SER A 65 -5.91 5.76 -7.56
N LYS A 66 -6.21 6.92 -8.13
CA LYS A 66 -6.72 7.05 -9.52
C LYS A 66 -5.61 6.97 -10.55
N VAL A 67 -4.35 7.06 -10.11
CA VAL A 67 -3.17 7.04 -10.97
C VAL A 67 -2.34 5.79 -10.70
N ARG A 68 -1.70 5.29 -11.75
CA ARG A 68 -0.71 4.22 -11.64
C ARG A 68 0.53 4.76 -10.95
N PHE A 69 1.11 3.99 -10.04
CA PHE A 69 2.37 4.40 -9.43
C PHE A 69 3.53 4.33 -10.44
N ARG A 70 4.18 5.48 -10.67
CA ARG A 70 5.36 5.65 -11.53
C ARG A 70 6.24 6.77 -10.98
N ASN A 71 7.49 6.85 -11.44
CA ASN A 71 8.46 7.84 -10.94
C ASN A 71 8.04 9.31 -11.11
N GLY A 72 7.29 9.66 -12.15
CA GLY A 72 6.80 11.03 -12.37
C GLY A 72 5.61 11.40 -11.49
N ASP A 73 4.85 10.40 -11.03
CA ASP A 73 3.50 10.59 -10.47
C ASP A 73 3.45 10.26 -8.97
N ARG A 74 4.62 10.14 -8.33
CA ARG A 74 4.73 9.70 -6.92
C ARG A 74 4.03 10.65 -5.97
N ALA A 75 4.23 11.96 -6.15
CA ALA A 75 3.60 12.98 -5.34
C ALA A 75 2.08 12.93 -5.48
N GLU A 76 1.58 12.82 -6.72
CA GLU A 76 0.15 12.68 -7.01
C GLU A 76 -0.44 11.41 -6.38
N TYR A 77 0.30 10.29 -6.41
CA TYR A 77 -0.13 9.04 -5.81
C TYR A 77 -0.38 9.17 -4.30
N PHE A 78 0.45 9.95 -3.60
CA PHE A 78 0.37 10.11 -2.14
C PHE A 78 -0.43 11.33 -1.71
N ASP A 79 -0.80 12.25 -2.60
CA ASP A 79 -1.53 13.48 -2.26
C ASP A 79 -2.85 13.18 -1.53
N GLY A 80 -3.64 12.26 -2.08
CA GLY A 80 -4.87 11.80 -1.43
C GLY A 80 -4.64 11.07 -0.10
N VAL A 81 -3.50 10.41 0.07
CA VAL A 81 -3.15 9.62 1.27
C VAL A 81 -2.69 10.54 2.41
N ALA A 82 -1.97 11.62 2.10
CA ALA A 82 -1.43 12.55 3.09
C ALA A 82 -2.51 13.27 3.90
N THR A 83 -3.73 13.38 3.37
CA THR A 83 -4.86 14.00 4.07
C THR A 83 -5.54 13.07 5.06
N VAL A 84 -5.40 11.76 4.92
CA VAL A 84 -6.13 10.74 5.71
C VAL A 84 -5.62 10.63 7.14
N HIS A 85 -6.55 10.57 8.10
CA HIS A 85 -6.30 10.35 9.53
C HIS A 85 -6.18 8.85 9.86
N GLY A 86 -5.61 8.52 11.02
CA GLY A 86 -5.42 7.14 11.47
C GLY A 86 -4.11 6.51 11.01
N ASP A 87 -3.97 5.21 11.21
CA ASP A 87 -2.76 4.47 10.83
C ASP A 87 -2.80 4.03 9.37
N LEU A 88 -1.63 3.83 8.78
CA LEU A 88 -1.51 3.42 7.38
C LEU A 88 -0.77 2.09 7.25
N PHE A 89 -1.28 1.24 6.37
CA PHE A 89 -0.58 0.10 5.83
C PHE A 89 -0.24 0.37 4.35
N VAL A 90 1.00 0.75 4.07
CA VAL A 90 1.48 0.92 2.70
C VAL A 90 1.93 -0.43 2.16
N ASP A 91 1.41 -0.82 1.01
CA ASP A 91 1.73 -2.09 0.35
C ASP A 91 2.35 -1.84 -1.04
N PRO A 92 3.67 -1.59 -1.08
CA PRO A 92 4.41 -1.42 -2.31
C PRO A 92 4.41 -2.68 -3.17
N ASP A 93 4.44 -2.51 -4.50
CA ASP A 93 4.57 -3.64 -5.43
C ASP A 93 5.89 -4.41 -5.28
N THR A 94 6.95 -3.72 -4.89
CA THR A 94 8.31 -4.30 -4.80
C THR A 94 8.98 -4.01 -3.47
N GLY A 95 8.54 -2.97 -2.76
CA GLY A 95 9.06 -2.57 -1.46
C GLY A 95 9.65 -1.16 -1.47
N ILE A 96 10.50 -0.90 -0.49
CA ILE A 96 11.20 0.35 -0.28
C ILE A 96 12.62 0.24 -0.85
N SER A 97 13.09 1.25 -1.58
CA SER A 97 14.49 1.35 -1.99
C SER A 97 14.90 2.78 -2.31
N VAL A 98 16.14 3.13 -1.95
CA VAL A 98 16.77 4.41 -2.33
C VAL A 98 17.29 4.36 -3.77
N ARG A 99 17.66 3.17 -4.26
CA ARG A 99 18.23 2.94 -5.60
C ARG A 99 17.30 2.12 -6.52
N GLY A 100 16.05 1.95 -6.11
CA GLY A 100 15.07 1.13 -6.80
C GLY A 100 14.54 1.78 -8.08
N ASP A 101 13.82 0.98 -8.85
CA ASP A 101 13.13 1.44 -10.06
C ASP A 101 11.80 2.16 -9.74
N HIS A 102 11.00 2.37 -10.78
CA HIS A 102 9.70 3.05 -10.71
C HIS A 102 8.63 2.33 -9.87
N LYS A 103 8.87 1.11 -9.39
CA LYS A 103 7.93 0.33 -8.57
C LYS A 103 8.25 0.37 -7.08
N HIS A 104 9.39 0.95 -6.71
CA HIS A 104 9.80 1.08 -5.32
C HIS A 104 9.27 2.37 -4.70
N VAL A 105 8.85 2.29 -3.43
CA VAL A 105 8.70 3.48 -2.58
C VAL A 105 10.08 3.96 -2.15
N ARG A 106 10.27 5.27 -2.04
CA ARG A 106 11.48 5.85 -1.48
C ARG A 106 11.18 6.28 -0.05
N PRO A 107 12.18 6.26 0.85
CA PRO A 107 12.00 6.78 2.20
C PRO A 107 11.42 8.20 2.25
N GLY A 108 11.78 9.04 1.27
CA GLY A 108 11.24 10.39 1.14
C GLY A 108 9.72 10.45 0.93
N ASP A 109 9.11 9.50 0.20
CA ASP A 109 7.65 9.50 0.04
C ASP A 109 6.95 9.00 1.31
N LEU A 110 7.59 8.13 2.09
CA LEU A 110 7.04 7.69 3.39
C LEU A 110 7.11 8.81 4.43
N ALA A 111 8.16 9.63 4.39
CA ALA A 111 8.32 10.76 5.29
C ALA A 111 7.20 11.79 5.14
N THR A 112 6.64 11.99 3.95
CA THR A 112 5.50 12.90 3.76
C THR A 112 4.21 12.37 4.39
N LEU A 113 4.11 11.06 4.63
CA LEU A 113 2.97 10.43 5.31
C LEU A 113 3.08 10.50 6.85
N LEU A 114 4.31 10.62 7.36
CA LEU A 114 4.66 10.77 8.78
C LEU A 114 4.75 12.25 9.17
N ARG A 115 3.65 12.99 8.95
CA ARG A 115 3.63 14.41 9.28
C ARG A 115 3.84 14.63 10.79
N PRO A 116 4.66 15.60 11.22
CA PRO A 116 4.96 15.85 12.64
C PRO A 116 3.74 16.20 13.50
N ASP A 117 2.67 16.71 12.89
CA ASP A 117 1.43 17.12 13.55
C ASP A 117 0.44 15.96 13.76
N ARG A 118 0.80 14.73 13.40
CA ARG A 118 -0.09 13.56 13.46
C ARG A 118 0.58 12.39 14.19
N GLU A 119 -0.04 11.96 15.27
CA GLU A 119 0.31 10.68 15.90
C GLU A 119 -0.27 9.54 15.04
N ARG A 120 0.60 8.78 14.36
CA ARG A 120 0.20 7.61 13.59
C ARG A 120 1.30 6.57 13.52
N VAL A 121 0.90 5.32 13.33
CA VAL A 121 1.76 4.21 12.93
C VAL A 121 1.72 4.09 11.41
N LEU A 122 2.90 4.08 10.78
CA LEU A 122 3.06 3.76 9.37
C LEU A 122 3.69 2.37 9.25
N ILE A 123 2.91 1.41 8.78
CA ILE A 123 3.35 0.07 8.46
C ILE A 123 3.63 0.03 6.97
N VAL A 124 4.79 -0.50 6.58
CA VAL A 124 5.14 -0.64 5.16
C VAL A 124 5.54 -2.08 4.89
N TYR A 125 4.86 -2.72 3.94
CA TYR A 125 5.24 -4.05 3.51
C TYR A 125 6.52 -4.00 2.66
N GLN A 126 7.45 -4.89 2.96
CA GLN A 126 8.69 -5.04 2.20
C GLN A 126 8.71 -6.44 1.61
N HIS A 127 8.58 -6.53 0.28
CA HIS A 127 8.91 -7.78 -0.39
C HIS A 127 10.39 -8.08 -0.17
N ALA A 128 10.72 -9.36 0.04
CA ALA A 128 12.11 -9.80 0.07
C ALA A 128 12.82 -9.27 -1.19
N HIS A 129 13.93 -8.57 -0.99
CA HIS A 129 14.72 -8.02 -2.09
C HIS A 129 15.02 -9.18 -3.06
N ARG A 130 14.55 -9.09 -4.31
CA ARG A 130 15.03 -10.00 -5.36
C ARG A 130 16.49 -9.69 -5.54
N VAL A 131 17.37 -10.41 -4.83
CA VAL A 131 18.80 -10.43 -5.16
C VAL A 131 18.82 -10.94 -6.60
N ARG A 132 19.11 -10.05 -7.55
CA ARG A 132 19.45 -10.50 -8.90
C ARG A 132 20.69 -11.38 -8.71
N GLN A 133 20.50 -12.69 -8.83
CA GLN A 133 21.59 -13.59 -9.16
C GLN A 133 22.03 -13.32 -10.59
#